data_AF-X0VU57-F1
#
_entry.id   AF-X0VU57-F1
#
_cell.length_a   1.000
_cell.length_b   1.000
_cell.length_c   1.000
_cell.angle_alpha   90.00
_cell.angle_beta   90.00
_cell.angle_gamma   90.00
#
_symmetry.space_group_name_H-M   'P 1'
#
loop_
_entity.id
_entity.type
_entity.pdbx_description
1 polymer ?
#
loop_
_entity_poly.entity_id
_entity_poly.type
_entity_poly.pdbx_seq_one_letter_code
_entity_poly.pdbx_strand_id
1 'polypeptide(L)' 'SAAEINQALLDKGVFGGKDISREFPQLGQSALYCVTEVHSQADIDRLVEILAEVTK' A
#
# COMPACT_ATOMS: atom_id res chain seq x y z
N SER A 1 2.53 -9.54 -6.27
CA SER A 1 1.58 -8.74 -7.08
C SER A 1 0.91 -7.71 -6.19
N ALA A 2 0.29 -6.66 -6.73
CA ALA A 2 -0.43 -5.68 -5.91
C ALA A 2 -1.56 -6.34 -5.09
N ALA A 3 -2.25 -7.34 -5.64
CA ALA A 3 -3.26 -8.10 -4.91
C ALA A 3 -2.68 -8.88 -3.71
N GLU A 4 -1.54 -9.54 -3.88
CA GLU A 4 -0.86 -10.27 -2.78
C GLU A 4 -0.38 -9.32 -1.68
N ILE A 5 0.20 -8.17 -2.06
CA ILE A 5 0.62 -7.14 -1.10
C ILE A 5 -0.61 -6.62 -0.33
N ASN A 6 -1.69 -6.29 -1.04
CA ASN A 6 -2.91 -5.78 -0.40
C ASN A 6 -3.51 -6.79 0.57
N GLN A 7 -3.48 -8.09 0.25
CA GLN A 7 -3.94 -9.13 1.17
C GLN A 7 -3.04 -9.22 2.41
N ALA A 8 -1.72 -9.22 2.24
CA ALA A 8 -0.78 -9.28 3.36
C ALA A 8 -0.86 -8.04 4.28
N LEU A 9 -1.08 -6.86 3.72
CA LEU A 9 -1.35 -5.63 4.48
C LEU A 9 -2.66 -5.75 5.27
N LEU A 10 -3.72 -6.29 4.64
CA LEU A 10 -5.03 -6.44 5.25
C LEU A 10 -5.00 -7.40 6.44
N ASP A 11 -4.25 -8.50 6.34
CA ASP A 11 -4.03 -9.45 7.43
C ASP A 11 -3.33 -8.82 8.65
N LYS A 12 -2.61 -7.70 8.44
CA LYS A 12 -1.98 -6.88 9.48
C LYS A 12 -2.80 -5.64 9.88
N GLY A 13 -4.03 -5.53 9.38
CA GLY A 13 -4.96 -4.45 9.69
C GLY A 13 -4.68 -3.14 8.95
N VAL A 14 -3.98 -3.19 7.81
CA VAL A 14 -3.69 -2.02 6.97
C VAL A 14 -4.37 -2.18 5.62
N PHE A 15 -5.09 -1.16 5.16
CA PHE A 15 -5.67 -1.17 3.82
C PHE A 15 -4.59 -0.88 2.77
N GLY A 16 -4.51 -1.73 1.74
CA GLY A 16 -3.54 -1.59 0.67
C GLY A 16 -3.87 -0.48 -0.34
N GLY A 17 -2.90 -0.18 -1.20
CA GLY A 17 -3.05 0.84 -2.23
C GLY A 17 -3.96 0.39 -3.38
N LYS A 18 -4.45 1.37 -4.15
CA LYS A 18 -5.17 1.10 -5.40
C LYS A 18 -4.19 0.53 -6.41
N ASP A 19 -4.41 -0.69 -6.91
CA ASP A 19 -3.64 -1.23 -8.02
C ASP A 19 -3.92 -0.39 -9.28
N ILE A 20 -2.88 0.24 -9.80
CA ILE A 20 -2.95 1.10 -10.98
C ILE A 20 -2.16 0.53 -12.17
N SER A 21 -1.65 -0.70 -12.06
CA SER A 21 -0.83 -1.34 -13.10
C SER A 21 -1.56 -1.47 -14.44
N ARG A 22 -2.90 -1.55 -14.42
CA ARG A 22 -3.76 -1.61 -15.61
C ARG A 22 -4.14 -0.23 -16.15
N GLU A 23 -4.26 0.76 -15.28
CA GLU A 23 -4.62 2.14 -15.65
C GLU A 23 -3.41 2.92 -16.19
N PHE A 24 -2.21 2.63 -15.68
CA PHE A 24 -0.95 3.27 -16.08
C PHE A 24 0.17 2.23 -16.29
N PRO A 25 0.12 1.44 -17.39
CA PRO A 25 1.10 0.37 -17.65
C PRO A 25 2.56 0.84 -17.66
N GLN A 26 2.82 2.09 -18.05
CA GLN A 26 4.15 2.70 -18.06
C GLN A 26 4.78 2.85 -16.66
N LEU A 27 3.98 2.80 -15.58
CA LEU A 27 4.46 2.80 -14.20
C LEU A 27 4.75 1.40 -13.68
N GLY A 28 4.59 0.35 -14.50
CA GLY A 28 4.80 -1.03 -14.11
C GLY A 28 3.83 -1.51 -13.02
N GLN A 29 4.28 -2.45 -12.19
CA GLN A 29 3.48 -2.96 -11.06
C GLN A 29 3.49 -1.97 -9.91
N SER A 30 2.55 -1.03 -9.94
CA SER A 30 2.45 0.08 -8.98
C SER A 30 1.11 0.10 -8.26
N ALA A 31 1.14 0.48 -6.98
CA ALA A 31 -0.04 0.77 -6.17
C ALA A 31 -0.03 2.24 -5.74
N LEU A 32 -1.18 2.91 -5.83
CA LEU A 32 -1.37 4.31 -5.45
C LEU A 32 -1.98 4.40 -4.05
N TYR A 33 -1.35 5.18 -3.17
CA TYR A 33 -1.82 5.45 -1.82
C TYR A 33 -2.31 6.89 -1.71
N CYS A 34 -3.47 7.07 -1.10
CA CYS A 34 -4.01 8.39 -0.77
C CYS A 34 -4.01 8.54 0.75
N VAL A 35 -3.31 9.55 1.24
CA VAL A 35 -3.35 9.96 2.65
C VAL A 35 -4.01 11.33 2.72
N THR A 36 -4.85 11.52 3.73
CA THR A 36 -5.58 12.76 3.98
C THR A 36 -5.17 13.33 5.33
N GLU A 37 -5.60 14.56 5.64
CA GLU A 37 -5.24 15.29 6.86
C GLU A 37 -5.65 14.58 8.16
N VAL A 38 -6.57 13.61 8.07
CA VAL A 38 -6.96 12.80 9.24
C VAL A 38 -5.90 11.77 9.66
N HIS A 39 -4.90 11.51 8.80
CA HIS A 39 -3.83 10.56 9.09
C HIS A 39 -2.67 11.27 9.79
N SER A 40 -2.23 10.71 10.92
CA SER A 40 -1.07 11.19 11.64
C SER A 40 0.24 10.66 11.02
N GLN A 41 1.38 11.26 11.40
CA GLN A 41 2.69 10.72 11.01
C GLN A 41 2.85 9.26 11.46
N ALA A 42 2.36 8.91 12.65
CA ALA A 42 2.44 7.55 13.17
C ALA A 42 1.62 6.55 12.33
N ASP A 43 0.50 6.97 11.73
CA ASP A 43 -0.28 6.13 10.83
C ASP A 43 0.50 5.85 9.53
N ILE A 44 1.18 6.87 9.00
CA ILE A 44 2.01 6.74 7.80
C ILE A 44 3.24 5.87 8.09
N ASP A 45 3.89 6.07 9.24
CA ASP A 45 5.03 5.26 9.66
C ASP A 45 4.64 3.79 9.81
N ARG A 46 3.48 3.52 10.41
CA ARG A 46 2.91 2.17 10.52
C ARG A 46 2.66 1.53 9.16
N LEU A 47 2.10 2.28 8.20
CA LEU A 47 1.92 1.80 6.82
C LEU A 47 3.26 1.42 6.19
N VAL A 48 4.28 2.28 6.31
CA VAL A 48 5.61 2.05 5.75
C VAL A 48 6.30 0.84 6.37
N GLU A 49 6.23 0.70 7.70
CA GLU A 49 6.82 -0.43 8.44
C GLU A 49 6.20 -1.76 7.98
N ILE A 50 4.86 -1.85 8.00
CA ILE A 50 4.15 -3.06 7.60
C ILE A 50 4.35 -3.36 6.12
N LEU A 51 4.39 -2.34 5.25
CA LEU A 51 4.68 -2.52 3.83
C LEU A 51 6.08 -3.11 3.64
N ALA A 52 7.09 -2.59 4.33
CA ALA A 52 8.45 -3.11 4.26
C ALA A 52 8.57 -4.55 4.76
N GLU A 53 7.76 -4.96 5.74
CA GLU A 53 7.70 -6.35 6.21
C GLU A 53 7.14 -7.30 5.15
N VAL A 54 6.08 -6.90 4.43
CA VAL A 54 5.39 -7.77 3.45
C VAL A 54 6.02 -7.77 2.06
N THR A 55 6.93 -6.83 1.77
CA THR A 55 7.65 -6.75 0.48
C THR A 55 9.11 -7.23 0.57
N LYS A 56 9.54 -7.73 1.73
CA LYS A 56 10.86 -8.36 1.90
C LYS A 56 10.95 -9.73 1.23
#